data_AF-A0A7W1CE97-F1
#
_entry.id   AF-A0A7W1CE97-F1
#
_cell.length_a   1.000
_cell.length_b   1.000
_cell.length_c   1.000
_cell.angle_alpha   90.00
_cell.angle_beta   90.00
_cell.angle_gamma   90.00
#
_symmetry.space_group_name_H-M   'P 1'
#
loop_
_entity.id
_entity.type
_entity.pdbx_description
1 polymer ?
#
loop_
_entity_poly.entity_id
_entity_poly.type
_entity_poly.pdbx_seq_one_letter_code
_entity_poly.pdbx_strand_id
1 'polypeptide(L)'
;MPQIFGENKSHNVIRGEFAKSGQLDWAVLCSRNRVSAILVFWSGSTKSVGEIARADDKGFLQTISEGGKIGFSRAIGVVDKDYILEHYREYNGTKPPPIKHQGINDAYVEKASTVHYFYRKRWLELQGAD
;
A
#
# COMPACT_ATOMS: atom_id res chain seq x y z
N MET A 1 11.87 6.47 -6.31
CA MET A 1 10.74 5.60 -5.97
C MET A 1 11.10 4.20 -6.40
N PRO A 2 11.12 3.21 -5.50
CA PRO A 2 11.41 1.84 -5.89
C PRO A 2 10.32 1.31 -6.82
N GLN A 3 10.69 0.41 -7.72
CA GLN A 3 9.79 -0.29 -8.62
C GLN A 3 10.00 -1.78 -8.42
N ILE A 4 8.94 -2.58 -8.57
CA ILE A 4 9.04 -4.03 -8.58
C ILE A 4 9.87 -4.49 -9.76
N PHE A 5 10.52 -5.63 -9.59
CA PHE A 5 11.26 -6.24 -10.67
C PHE A 5 10.35 -6.65 -11.84
N GLY A 6 10.83 -6.49 -13.07
CA GLY A 6 10.21 -7.05 -14.27
C GLY A 6 9.03 -6.23 -14.83
N GLU A 7 8.51 -5.26 -14.08
CA GLU A 7 7.47 -4.35 -14.56
C GLU A 7 8.11 -3.09 -15.20
N ASN A 8 7.65 -2.78 -16.41
CA ASN A 8 8.17 -1.65 -17.20
C ASN A 8 7.27 -0.41 -17.09
N LYS A 9 6.04 -0.57 -16.62
CA LYS A 9 5.14 0.56 -16.32
C LYS A 9 5.47 1.14 -14.96
N SER A 10 5.53 2.48 -14.90
CA SER A 10 5.69 3.17 -13.62
C SER A 10 4.51 2.86 -12.69
N HIS A 11 4.83 2.48 -11.47
CA HIS A 11 3.91 2.20 -10.38
C HIS A 11 4.49 2.80 -9.10
N ASN A 12 3.93 2.48 -7.94
CA ASN A 12 4.37 3.01 -6.64
C ASN A 12 4.20 4.52 -6.45
N VAL A 13 3.47 5.16 -7.35
CA VAL A 13 2.94 6.53 -7.25
C VAL A 13 1.47 6.42 -7.63
N ILE A 14 0.58 6.48 -6.64
CA ILE A 14 -0.86 6.27 -6.84
C ILE A 14 -1.66 7.50 -6.41
N ARG A 15 -2.80 7.69 -7.04
CA ARG A 15 -3.76 8.77 -6.73
C ARG A 15 -5.11 8.15 -6.40
N GLY A 16 -5.71 8.57 -5.30
CA GLY A 16 -6.99 8.03 -4.85
C GLY A 16 -7.61 8.83 -3.72
N GLU A 17 -8.82 8.44 -3.34
CA GLU A 17 -9.57 9.03 -2.23
C GLU A 17 -9.20 8.38 -0.91
N PHE A 18 -8.03 8.72 -0.36
CA PHE A 18 -7.48 8.02 0.81
C PHE A 18 -7.97 8.60 2.13
N ALA A 19 -8.15 9.93 2.22
CA ALA A 19 -8.60 10.56 3.46
C ALA A 19 -10.11 10.50 3.68
N LYS A 20 -10.87 10.74 2.60
CA LYS A 20 -12.34 10.83 2.57
C LYS A 20 -12.84 10.86 1.13
N SER A 21 -14.12 10.54 0.95
CA SER A 21 -14.74 10.61 -0.37
C SER A 21 -14.71 12.03 -0.95
N GLY A 22 -14.45 12.11 -2.25
CA GLY A 22 -14.37 13.36 -3.03
C GLY A 22 -13.08 14.17 -2.84
N GLN A 23 -12.13 13.70 -2.02
CA GLN A 23 -10.80 14.30 -1.90
C GLN A 23 -9.78 13.42 -2.60
N LEU A 24 -9.02 13.95 -3.56
CA LEU A 24 -7.95 13.20 -4.22
C LEU A 24 -6.59 13.48 -3.55
N ASP A 25 -5.97 12.41 -3.11
CA ASP A 25 -4.68 12.38 -2.43
C ASP A 25 -3.64 11.65 -3.29
N TRP A 26 -2.36 11.88 -3.01
CA TRP A 26 -1.27 11.07 -3.58
C TRP A 26 -0.69 10.17 -2.51
N ALA A 27 -0.38 8.92 -2.86
CA ALA A 27 0.44 8.04 -2.04
C ALA A 27 1.64 7.57 -2.86
N VAL A 28 2.81 7.60 -2.26
CA VAL A 28 4.09 7.32 -2.92
C VAL A 28 4.91 6.38 -2.06
N LEU A 29 5.28 5.22 -2.60
CA LEU A 29 6.27 4.39 -1.96
C LEU A 29 7.65 5.00 -2.21
N CYS A 30 8.32 5.36 -1.13
CA CYS A 30 9.64 5.98 -1.13
C CYS A 30 10.62 5.04 -0.44
N SER A 31 11.83 4.87 -0.98
CA SER A 31 12.92 4.20 -0.27
C SER A 31 14.11 5.16 -0.12
N ARG A 32 14.69 5.16 1.07
CA ARG A 32 15.94 5.86 1.39
C ARG A 32 16.75 5.01 2.36
N ASN A 33 18.04 4.84 2.09
CA ASN A 33 18.96 4.07 2.94
C ASN A 33 18.47 2.64 3.26
N ARG A 34 17.90 1.95 2.26
CA ARG A 34 17.38 0.57 2.36
C ARG A 34 16.14 0.39 3.26
N VAL A 35 15.42 1.48 3.51
CA VAL A 35 14.15 1.49 4.24
C VAL A 35 13.12 2.17 3.36
N SER A 36 11.97 1.53 3.18
CA SER A 36 10.84 2.08 2.44
C SER A 36 9.67 2.43 3.34
N ALA A 37 8.96 3.49 2.98
CA ALA A 37 7.72 3.94 3.62
C ALA A 37 6.79 4.54 2.57
N ILE A 38 5.49 4.54 2.87
CA ILE A 38 4.47 5.16 2.02
C ILE A 38 4.25 6.59 2.53
N LEU A 39 4.52 7.58 1.68
CA LEU A 39 4.23 8.97 1.93
C LEU A 39 2.89 9.36 1.32
N VAL A 40 2.00 9.96 2.11
CA VAL A 40 0.65 10.36 1.69
C VAL A 40 0.53 11.88 1.71
N PHE A 41 0.32 12.48 0.54
CA PHE A 41 0.18 13.91 0.33
C PHE A 41 -1.30 14.27 0.24
N TRP A 42 -1.86 14.77 1.34
CA TRP A 42 -3.27 15.09 1.48
C TRP A 42 -3.68 16.25 0.58
N SER A 43 -4.66 16.04 -0.29
CA SER A 43 -5.07 17.02 -1.32
C SER A 43 -3.89 17.54 -2.16
N GLY A 44 -2.83 16.73 -2.33
CA GLY A 44 -1.59 17.13 -3.01
C GLY A 44 -0.71 18.12 -2.24
N SER A 45 -1.00 18.40 -0.96
CA SER A 45 -0.22 19.31 -0.13
C SER A 45 1.12 18.70 0.28
N THR A 46 2.20 19.47 0.12
CA THR A 46 3.54 19.13 0.64
C THR A 46 3.76 19.62 2.07
N LYS A 47 2.81 20.36 2.66
CA LYS A 47 2.92 20.94 4.01
C LYS A 47 2.52 19.96 5.12
N SER A 48 1.74 18.94 4.79
CA SER A 48 1.26 17.93 5.72
C SER A 48 1.27 16.59 5.00
N VAL A 49 2.29 15.78 5.29
CA VAL A 49 2.52 14.49 4.66
C VAL A 49 2.37 13.41 5.72
N GLY A 50 1.50 12.43 5.48
CA GLY A 50 1.44 11.23 6.29
C GLY A 50 2.56 10.27 5.93
N GLU A 51 3.12 9.55 6.89
CA GLU A 51 4.06 8.45 6.67
C GLU A 51 3.48 7.19 7.31
N ILE A 52 3.40 6.09 6.55
CA ILE A 52 2.93 4.80 7.02
C ILE A 52 3.79 3.65 6.49
N ALA A 53 3.62 2.47 7.08
CA ALA A 53 4.18 1.21 6.61
C ALA A 53 5.71 1.26 6.39
N ARG A 54 6.43 1.88 7.33
CA ARG A 54 7.89 1.92 7.28
C ARG A 54 8.46 0.53 7.52
N ALA A 55 9.31 0.05 6.61
CA ALA A 55 9.89 -1.30 6.69
C ALA A 55 11.26 -1.39 6.01
N ASP A 56 12.08 -2.34 6.44
CA ASP A 56 13.35 -2.65 5.80
C ASP A 56 13.11 -3.23 4.39
N ASP A 57 13.79 -2.71 3.37
CA ASP A 57 13.63 -3.18 1.99
C ASP A 57 13.99 -4.65 1.81
N LYS A 58 14.88 -5.18 2.68
CA LYS A 58 15.28 -6.60 2.68
C LYS A 58 14.10 -7.56 2.85
N GLY A 59 13.03 -7.12 3.54
CA GLY A 59 11.82 -7.91 3.73
C GLY A 59 10.98 -8.07 2.45
N PHE A 60 11.28 -7.27 1.44
CA PHE A 60 10.60 -7.26 0.14
C PHE A 60 11.51 -7.68 -1.01
N LEU A 61 12.66 -8.30 -0.71
CA LEU A 61 13.56 -8.85 -1.72
C LEU A 61 13.21 -10.32 -1.98
N GLN A 62 13.09 -10.69 -3.25
CA GLN A 62 12.77 -12.05 -3.69
C GLN A 62 13.79 -12.56 -4.70
N THR A 63 14.02 -13.88 -4.72
CA THR A 63 14.66 -14.55 -5.86
C THR A 63 13.67 -14.60 -7.02
N ILE A 64 14.03 -13.95 -8.12
CA ILE A 64 13.16 -13.67 -9.29
C ILE A 64 13.58 -14.45 -10.55
N SER A 65 14.63 -15.25 -10.46
CA SER A 65 15.03 -16.19 -11.52
C SER A 65 15.83 -17.35 -10.95
N GLU A 66 15.88 -18.45 -11.70
CA GLU A 66 16.64 -19.65 -11.34
C GLU A 66 18.16 -19.39 -11.14
N GLY A 67 18.69 -18.32 -11.75
CA GLY A 67 20.08 -17.89 -11.57
C GLY A 67 20.37 -17.12 -10.28
N GLY A 68 19.43 -17.08 -9.32
CA GLY A 68 19.64 -16.43 -8.02
C GLY A 68 19.56 -14.89 -8.06
N LYS A 69 19.02 -14.31 -9.14
CA LYS A 69 18.83 -12.86 -9.23
C LYS A 69 17.83 -12.42 -8.16
N ILE A 70 18.16 -11.33 -7.45
CA ILE A 70 17.31 -10.75 -6.41
C ILE A 70 16.60 -9.52 -6.97
N GLY A 71 15.29 -9.41 -6.73
CA GLY A 71 14.45 -8.29 -7.13
C GLY A 71 13.70 -7.69 -5.95
N PHE A 72 13.42 -6.40 -6.03
CA PHE A 72 12.49 -5.73 -5.11
C PHE A 72 11.05 -6.05 -5.52
N SER A 73 10.18 -6.32 -4.55
CA SER A 73 8.82 -6.80 -4.79
C SER A 73 7.78 -6.17 -3.84
N ARG A 74 8.01 -4.93 -3.40
CA ARG A 74 6.97 -4.14 -2.71
C ARG A 74 6.23 -3.25 -3.69
N ALA A 75 4.90 -3.33 -3.70
CA ALA A 75 4.04 -2.54 -4.56
C ALA A 75 2.89 -1.92 -3.78
N ILE A 76 2.52 -0.67 -4.12
CA ILE A 76 1.28 -0.06 -3.65
C ILE A 76 0.24 0.09 -4.76
N GLY A 77 -1.02 -0.11 -4.41
CA GLY A 77 -2.17 0.02 -5.29
C GLY A 77 -3.37 0.70 -4.62
N VAL A 78 -4.28 1.23 -5.43
CA VAL A 78 -5.56 1.76 -4.94
C VAL A 78 -6.55 0.60 -4.86
N VAL A 79 -7.25 0.48 -3.73
CA VAL A 79 -8.31 -0.51 -3.56
C VAL A 79 -9.62 0.14 -3.16
N ASP A 80 -10.72 -0.42 -3.65
CA ASP A 80 -12.06 0.08 -3.41
C ASP A 80 -12.75 -0.65 -2.25
N LYS A 81 -14.02 -0.30 -2.06
CA LYS A 81 -14.86 -0.88 -1.04
C LYS A 81 -15.06 -2.38 -1.20
N ASP A 82 -15.22 -2.86 -2.43
CA ASP A 82 -15.57 -4.25 -2.67
C ASP A 82 -14.37 -5.14 -2.35
N TYR A 83 -13.16 -4.73 -2.79
CA TYR A 83 -11.90 -5.38 -2.42
C TYR A 83 -11.73 -5.44 -0.88
N ILE A 84 -11.93 -4.32 -0.19
CA ILE A 84 -11.79 -4.26 1.28
C ILE A 84 -12.78 -5.21 1.96
N LEU A 85 -14.05 -5.19 1.54
CA LEU A 85 -15.10 -6.02 2.16
C LEU A 85 -14.93 -7.50 1.87
N GLU A 86 -14.42 -7.86 0.69
CA GLU A 86 -14.08 -9.24 0.33
C GLU A 86 -12.97 -9.77 1.24
N HIS A 87 -11.85 -9.04 1.38
CA HIS A 87 -10.74 -9.42 2.25
C HIS A 87 -11.18 -9.59 3.71
N TYR A 88 -12.04 -8.71 4.21
CA TYR A 88 -12.59 -8.84 5.57
C TYR A 88 -13.37 -10.14 5.80
N ARG A 89 -14.11 -10.62 4.78
CA ARG A 89 -14.88 -11.87 4.87
C ARG A 89 -13.95 -13.07 4.85
N GLU A 90 -12.92 -13.05 4.01
CA GLU A 90 -11.99 -14.16 3.86
C GLU A 90 -11.18 -14.43 5.14
N TYR A 91 -10.81 -13.39 5.89
CA TYR A 91 -9.95 -13.53 7.08
C TYR A 91 -10.69 -13.52 8.41
N ASN A 92 -12.01 -13.76 8.42
CA ASN A 92 -12.85 -13.73 9.63
C ASN A 92 -12.66 -12.44 10.46
N GLY A 93 -12.35 -11.32 9.80
CA GLY A 93 -12.13 -10.05 10.47
C GLY A 93 -13.41 -9.57 11.16
N THR A 94 -13.27 -8.87 12.29
CA THR A 94 -14.41 -8.18 12.92
C THR A 94 -15.06 -7.23 11.92
N LYS A 95 -16.36 -7.00 12.03
CA LYS A 95 -17.11 -6.11 11.13
C LYS A 95 -16.33 -4.81 10.84
N PRO A 96 -16.00 -4.51 9.57
CA PRO A 96 -15.24 -3.32 9.22
C PRO A 96 -15.96 -2.03 9.64
N PRO A 97 -15.21 -0.92 9.83
CA PRO A 97 -15.83 0.40 9.85
C PRO A 97 -16.56 0.66 8.51
N PRO A 98 -17.45 1.66 8.44
CA PRO A 98 -18.05 2.06 7.18
C PRO A 98 -16.97 2.41 6.14
N ILE A 99 -16.90 1.61 5.08
CA ILE A 99 -15.99 1.84 3.95
C ILE A 99 -16.65 2.84 3.00
N LYS A 100 -16.13 4.06 2.97
CA LYS A 100 -16.73 5.20 2.25
C LYS A 100 -15.81 5.81 1.21
N HIS A 101 -14.57 5.36 1.13
CA HIS A 101 -13.55 5.87 0.22
C HIS A 101 -12.50 4.77 0.00
N GLN A 102 -11.47 5.06 -0.78
CA GLN A 102 -10.46 4.09 -1.19
C GLN A 102 -9.44 3.83 -0.07
N GLY A 103 -8.80 2.66 -0.14
CA GLY A 103 -7.65 2.29 0.67
C GLY A 103 -6.37 2.20 -0.15
N ILE A 104 -5.25 2.02 0.53
CA ILE A 104 -3.94 1.74 -0.08
C ILE A 104 -3.62 0.27 0.19
N ASN A 105 -3.55 -0.55 -0.85
CA ASN A 105 -3.00 -1.90 -0.72
C ASN A 105 -1.48 -1.82 -0.77
N ASP A 106 -0.81 -2.36 0.23
CA ASP A 106 0.65 -2.51 0.32
C ASP A 106 0.99 -4.00 0.22
N ALA A 107 1.54 -4.38 -0.94
CA ALA A 107 1.76 -5.77 -1.29
C ALA A 107 3.24 -6.12 -1.27
N TYR A 108 3.55 -7.25 -0.63
CA TYR A 108 4.69 -8.07 -1.00
C TYR A 108 4.24 -9.00 -2.13
N VAL A 109 4.55 -8.62 -3.37
CA VAL A 109 3.99 -9.22 -4.59
C VAL A 109 4.06 -10.74 -4.55
N GLU A 110 2.92 -11.40 -4.85
CA GLU A 110 2.73 -12.86 -4.85
C GLU A 110 2.89 -13.56 -3.49
N LYS A 111 2.99 -12.81 -2.39
CA LYS A 111 3.20 -13.36 -1.04
C LYS A 111 2.11 -12.95 -0.08
N ALA A 112 1.98 -11.66 0.19
CA ALA A 112 1.05 -11.13 1.18
C ALA A 112 0.72 -9.67 0.85
N SER A 113 -0.40 -9.17 1.39
CA SER A 113 -0.70 -7.74 1.32
C SER A 113 -1.43 -7.25 2.56
N THR A 114 -1.31 -5.96 2.83
CA THR A 114 -2.07 -5.26 3.87
C THR A 114 -2.75 -4.06 3.25
N VAL A 115 -4.04 -3.87 3.53
CA VAL A 115 -4.73 -2.64 3.18
C VAL A 115 -4.64 -1.65 4.31
N HIS A 116 -4.11 -0.47 4.02
CA HIS A 116 -4.15 0.68 4.91
C HIS A 116 -5.40 1.52 4.60
N TYR A 117 -6.32 1.59 5.57
CA TYR A 117 -7.57 2.36 5.45
C TYR A 117 -7.60 3.50 6.49
N PHE A 118 -7.74 4.74 6.02
CA PHE A 118 -7.78 5.90 6.91
C PHE A 118 -9.19 6.11 7.47
N TYR A 119 -9.36 5.94 8.78
CA TYR A 119 -10.65 6.10 9.44
C TYR A 119 -10.50 6.93 10.71
N ARG A 120 -11.34 7.97 10.85
CA ARG A 120 -11.34 8.87 12.03
C ARG A 120 -9.94 9.41 12.39
N LYS A 121 -9.21 9.86 11.38
CA LYS A 121 -7.84 10.41 11.51
C LYS A 121 -6.79 9.40 11.97
N ARG A 122 -7.03 8.11 11.79
CA ARG A 122 -6.10 7.03 12.12
C ARG A 122 -6.03 6.05 10.96
N TRP A 123 -4.86 5.44 10.77
CA TRP A 123 -4.71 4.33 9.86
C TRP A 123 -5.14 3.04 10.54
N LEU A 124 -5.96 2.27 9.84
CA LEU A 124 -6.30 0.90 10.18
C LEU A 124 -5.55 -0.01 9.21
N GLU A 125 -4.98 -1.08 9.74
CA GLU A 125 -4.36 -2.14 8.94
C GLU A 125 -5.36 -3.28 8.82
N LEU A 126 -5.67 -3.62 7.59
CA LEU A 126 -6.58 -4.70 7.23
C LEU A 126 -5.71 -5.75 6.55
N GLN A 127 -5.30 -6.77 7.30
CA GLN A 127 -4.42 -7.81 6.79
C GLN A 127 -5.15 -8.61 5.69
N GLY A 128 -4.43 -8.88 4.60
CA GLY A 128 -4.77 -9.92 3.63
C GLY A 128 -4.37 -11.30 4.13
N ALA A 129 -4.59 -12.35 3.33
CA ALA A 129 -4.17 -13.71 3.65
C ALA A 129 -2.66 -13.70 3.78
N ASP A 130 -2.19 -14.20 4.92
CA ASP A 130 -0.87 -14.82 5.00
C ASP A 130 -0.98 -16.29 4.56
#